data_AF-A0A327V4Y1-F1
#
_entry.id   AF-A0A327V4Y1-F1
#
_cell.length_a   1.000
_cell.length_b   1.000
_cell.length_c   1.000
_cell.angle_alpha   90.00
_cell.angle_beta   90.00
_cell.angle_gamma   90.00
#
_symmetry.space_group_name_H-M   'P 1'
#
loop_
_entity.id
_entity.type
_entity.pdbx_description
1 polymer ?
#
loop_
_entity_poly.entity_id
_entity_poly.type
_entity_poly.pdbx_seq_one_letter_code
_entity_poly.pdbx_strand_id
1 'polypeptide(L)'
;MPDRNLEFGKFGARGIKGYEAAARQLDALAGFVATPVTQRRGMLARLNYLTRSERAKAAARAAGLTVTDRTLRRWAEGRATPSKKSLAQLETAYRQ
;
A
#
# COMPACT_ATOMS: atom_id res chain seq x y z
N MET A 1 24.70 9.50 21.84
CA MET A 1 25.31 8.16 21.90
C MET A 1 25.55 7.67 20.47
N PRO A 2 26.67 8.00 19.81
CA PRO A 2 26.93 7.63 18.40
C PRO A 2 27.77 6.36 18.21
N ASP A 3 28.17 5.65 19.27
CA ASP A 3 29.27 4.67 19.18
C ASP A 3 28.88 3.27 18.68
N ARG A 4 27.60 2.98 18.40
CA ARG A 4 27.14 1.65 17.98
C ARG A 4 27.17 1.38 16.47
N ASN A 5 27.58 2.36 15.67
CA ASN A 5 27.52 2.26 14.21
C ASN A 5 28.89 1.99 13.54
N LEU A 6 29.96 1.84 14.32
CA LEU A 6 31.32 1.71 13.79
C LEU A 6 31.73 0.27 13.45
N GLU A 7 30.98 -0.74 13.92
CA GLU A 7 31.36 -2.16 13.81
C GLU A 7 30.47 -3.01 12.88
N PHE A 8 29.75 -2.40 11.92
CA PHE A 8 28.84 -3.13 11.01
C PHE A 8 29.50 -4.35 10.32
N GLY A 9 30.78 -4.23 9.95
CA GLY A 9 31.52 -5.32 9.31
C GLY A 9 31.75 -6.56 10.18
N LYS A 10 31.79 -6.42 11.53
CA LYS A 10 32.01 -7.57 12.44
C LYS A 10 30.83 -8.54 12.49
N PHE A 11 29.65 -8.11 12.06
CA PHE A 11 28.42 -8.92 12.03
C PHE A 11 28.06 -9.41 10.62
N GLY A 12 28.99 -9.33 9.65
CA GLY A 12 28.72 -9.71 8.25
C GLY A 12 27.73 -8.80 7.53
N ALA A 13 27.40 -7.63 8.10
CA ALA A 13 26.45 -6.71 7.53
C ALA A 13 27.10 -5.89 6.40
N ARG A 14 26.48 -5.91 5.21
CA ARG A 14 26.86 -5.07 4.08
C ARG A 14 25.99 -3.81 4.08
N GLY A 15 26.61 -2.64 4.21
CA GLY A 15 25.92 -1.36 4.09
C GLY A 15 25.54 -1.05 2.63
N ILE A 16 24.52 -0.21 2.46
CA ILE A 16 24.18 0.41 1.17
C ILE A 16 24.43 1.91 1.29
N LYS A 17 24.77 2.56 0.18
CA LYS A 17 25.00 4.01 0.22
C LYS A 17 23.67 4.72 0.52
N GLY A 18 23.71 5.77 1.34
CA GLY A 18 22.49 6.47 1.79
C GLY A 18 21.62 6.97 0.63
N TYR A 19 22.23 7.46 -0.45
CA TYR A 19 21.49 7.89 -1.64
C TYR A 19 20.81 6.72 -2.39
N GLU A 20 21.38 5.52 -2.35
CA GLU A 20 20.78 4.32 -2.96
C GLU A 20 19.59 3.81 -2.15
N ALA A 21 19.66 3.94 -0.81
CA ALA A 21 18.53 3.66 0.07
C ALA A 21 17.38 4.65 -0.19
N ALA A 22 17.71 5.95 -0.31
CA ALA A 22 16.74 6.99 -0.58
C ALA A 22 16.10 6.83 -1.97
N ALA A 23 16.88 6.58 -3.02
CA ALA A 23 16.38 6.34 -4.37
C ALA A 23 15.40 5.16 -4.42
N ARG A 24 15.73 4.02 -3.79
CA ARG A 24 14.83 2.87 -3.68
C ARG A 24 13.49 3.21 -3.06
N GLN A 25 13.51 4.04 -2.01
CA GLN A 25 12.28 4.47 -1.35
C GLN A 25 11.47 5.43 -2.21
N LEU A 26 12.14 6.33 -2.95
CA LEU A 26 11.49 7.24 -3.89
C LEU A 26 10.87 6.50 -5.07
N ASP A 27 11.57 5.52 -5.64
CA ASP A 27 11.04 4.64 -6.69
C ASP A 27 9.82 3.85 -6.21
N ALA A 28 9.89 3.33 -4.98
CA ALA A 28 8.75 2.69 -4.35
C ALA A 28 7.57 3.66 -4.16
N LEU A 29 7.81 4.93 -3.85
CA LEU A 29 6.73 5.92 -3.66
C LEU A 29 6.17 6.44 -5.00
N ALA A 30 6.98 6.50 -6.06
CA ALA A 30 6.60 7.04 -7.36
C ALA A 30 5.61 6.16 -8.13
N GLY A 31 5.57 4.84 -7.86
CA GLY A 31 4.66 3.90 -8.52
C GLY A 31 3.21 3.89 -8.01
N PHE A 32 2.91 4.63 -6.94
CA PHE A 32 1.61 4.53 -6.26
C PHE A 32 0.74 5.79 -6.38
N VAL A 33 -0.56 5.62 -6.16
CA VAL A 33 -1.49 6.75 -6.01
C VAL A 33 -1.04 7.62 -4.82
N ALA A 34 -0.50 8.80 -5.14
CA ALA A 34 0.04 9.76 -4.18
C ALA A 34 -1.01 10.29 -3.18
N THR A 35 -2.28 10.31 -3.58
CA THR A 35 -3.36 10.75 -2.69
C THR A 35 -3.59 9.70 -1.60
N PRO A 36 -3.62 10.07 -0.31
CA PRO A 36 -3.82 9.14 0.79
C PRO A 36 -5.14 8.36 0.67
N VAL A 37 -5.15 7.09 1.09
CA VAL A 37 -6.36 6.24 1.12
C VAL A 37 -7.47 6.79 2.03
N THR A 38 -7.13 7.67 2.98
CA THR A 38 -8.10 8.33 3.86
C THR A 38 -8.90 9.43 3.15
N GLN A 39 -8.39 9.96 2.03
CA GLN A 39 -9.13 10.91 1.21
C GLN A 39 -10.00 10.17 0.20
N ARG A 40 -11.21 10.69 -0.06
CA ARG A 40 -12.17 10.06 -0.98
C ARG A 40 -11.56 9.73 -2.35
N ARG A 41 -10.79 10.65 -2.93
CA ARG A 41 -10.11 10.45 -4.22
C ARG A 41 -9.10 9.29 -4.16
N GLY A 42 -8.27 9.25 -3.12
CA GLY A 42 -7.25 8.21 -2.95
C GLY A 42 -7.84 6.83 -2.69
N MET A 43 -8.94 6.76 -1.93
CA MET A 43 -9.72 5.54 -1.71
C MET A 43 -10.33 5.01 -3.02
N LEU A 44 -11.03 5.88 -3.76
CA LEU A 44 -11.68 5.48 -5.01
C LEU A 44 -10.69 5.04 -6.08
N ALA A 45 -9.53 5.69 -6.20
CA ALA A 45 -8.50 5.28 -7.14
C ALA A 45 -8.01 3.84 -6.89
N ARG A 46 -7.76 3.49 -5.62
CA ARG A 46 -7.35 2.13 -5.22
C ARG A 46 -8.45 1.11 -5.40
N LEU A 47 -9.69 1.50 -5.06
CA LEU A 47 -10.87 0.67 -5.30
C LEU A 47 -10.98 0.32 -6.78
N ASN A 48 -10.93 1.32 -7.65
CA ASN A 48 -11.00 1.13 -9.10
C ASN A 48 -9.86 0.25 -9.62
N TYR A 49 -8.63 0.43 -9.13
CA TYR A 49 -7.50 -0.41 -9.50
C TYR A 49 -7.75 -1.89 -9.14
N LEU A 50 -8.16 -2.16 -7.90
CA LEU A 50 -8.38 -3.50 -7.38
C LEU A 50 -9.61 -4.19 -7.99
N THR A 51 -10.57 -3.43 -8.50
CA THR A 51 -11.83 -3.97 -9.04
C THR A 51 -11.99 -3.82 -10.56
N ARG A 52 -10.96 -3.38 -11.30
CA ARG A 52 -11.06 -3.10 -12.75
C ARG A 52 -11.41 -4.31 -13.61
N SER A 53 -11.10 -5.52 -13.15
CA SER A 53 -11.35 -6.77 -13.86
C SER A 53 -11.50 -7.93 -12.87
N GLU A 54 -12.08 -9.04 -13.32
CA GLU A 54 -12.21 -10.25 -12.49
C GLU A 54 -10.85 -10.79 -12.03
N ARG A 55 -9.82 -10.72 -12.87
CA ARG A 55 -8.44 -11.05 -12.48
C ARG A 55 -7.93 -10.14 -11.37
N ALA A 56 -8.18 -8.83 -11.46
CA ALA A 56 -7.77 -7.88 -10.43
C ALA A 56 -8.51 -8.14 -9.11
N LYS A 57 -9.80 -8.44 -9.16
CA LYS A 57 -10.59 -8.82 -7.99
C LYS A 57 -10.05 -10.09 -7.34
N ALA A 58 -9.77 -11.13 -8.14
CA ALA A 58 -9.18 -12.38 -7.64
C ALA A 58 -7.82 -12.13 -6.97
N ALA A 59 -6.95 -11.33 -7.59
CA ALA A 59 -5.67 -10.92 -7.00
C ALA A 59 -5.86 -10.15 -5.69
N ALA A 60 -6.81 -9.21 -5.64
CA ALA A 60 -7.13 -8.47 -4.43
C ALA A 60 -7.63 -9.39 -3.30
N ARG A 61 -8.45 -10.40 -3.62
CA ARG A 61 -8.89 -11.42 -2.65
C ARG A 61 -7.72 -12.27 -2.16
N ALA A 62 -6.82 -12.69 -3.06
CA ALA A 62 -5.61 -13.42 -2.71
C ALA A 62 -4.67 -12.59 -1.81
N ALA A 63 -4.64 -11.27 -2.01
CA ALA A 63 -3.93 -10.30 -1.17
C ALA A 63 -4.65 -9.99 0.16
N GLY A 64 -5.75 -10.68 0.48
CA GLY A 64 -6.44 -10.58 1.77
C GLY A 64 -7.55 -9.51 1.84
N LEU A 65 -8.02 -8.98 0.71
CA LEU A 65 -9.20 -8.12 0.70
C LEU A 65 -10.46 -8.96 1.01
N THR A 66 -10.97 -8.88 2.24
CA THR A 66 -12.13 -9.66 2.70
C THR A 66 -13.48 -8.97 2.47
N VAL A 67 -13.49 -7.78 1.89
CA VAL A 67 -14.68 -6.95 1.73
C VAL A 67 -15.56 -7.50 0.60
N THR A 68 -16.88 -7.58 0.83
CA THR A 68 -17.82 -8.06 -0.19
C THR A 68 -17.97 -7.07 -1.34
N ASP A 69 -18.26 -7.58 -2.54
CA ASP A 69 -18.47 -6.77 -3.75
C ASP A 69 -19.60 -5.75 -3.58
N ARG A 70 -20.65 -6.13 -2.84
CA ARG A 70 -21.75 -5.22 -2.48
C ARG A 70 -21.24 -4.03 -1.65
N THR A 71 -20.36 -4.28 -0.68
CA THR A 71 -19.78 -3.21 0.14
C THR A 71 -18.84 -2.33 -0.67
N LEU A 72 -18.00 -2.94 -1.52
CA LEU A 72 -17.13 -2.21 -2.45
C LEU A 72 -17.94 -1.27 -3.35
N ARG A 73 -19.06 -1.76 -3.91
CA ARG A 73 -19.98 -0.95 -4.72
C ARG A 73 -20.58 0.22 -3.93
N ARG A 74 -21.02 -0.02 -2.69
CA ARG A 74 -21.54 1.07 -1.84
C ARG A 74 -20.50 2.15 -1.55
N TRP A 75 -19.22 1.79 -1.40
CA TRP A 75 -18.13 2.76 -1.24
C TRP A 75 -17.89 3.55 -2.53
N ALA A 76 -17.90 2.89 -3.69
CA ALA A 76 -17.80 3.55 -4.99
C ALA A 76 -18.92 4.58 -5.21
N GLU A 77 -20.15 4.22 -4.83
CA GLU A 77 -21.34 5.08 -4.92
C GLU A 77 -21.40 6.14 -3.82
N GLY A 78 -20.48 6.14 -2.84
CA GLY A 78 -20.49 7.06 -1.69
C GLY A 78 -21.63 6.83 -0.70
N ARG A 79 -22.32 5.68 -0.78
CA ARG A 79 -23.46 5.30 0.09
C ARG A 79 -23.05 4.66 1.41
N ALA A 80 -21.75 4.50 1.65
CA ALA A 80 -21.19 4.01 2.89
C ALA A 80 -19.76 4.55 3.07
N THR A 81 -19.37 4.78 4.32
CA THR A 81 -18.00 5.18 4.67
C THR A 81 -17.21 3.95 5.14
N PRO A 82 -16.03 3.68 4.58
CA PRO A 82 -15.18 2.58 5.03
C PRO A 82 -14.68 2.80 6.46
N SER A 83 -14.55 1.73 7.24
CA SER A 83 -13.87 1.80 8.53
C SER A 83 -12.35 1.97 8.38
N LYS A 84 -11.65 2.42 9.42
CA LYS A 84 -10.17 2.48 9.42
C LYS A 84 -9.53 1.13 9.08
N LYS A 85 -10.08 0.03 9.62
CA LYS A 85 -9.64 -1.34 9.32
C LYS A 85 -9.80 -1.67 7.84
N SER A 86 -10.93 -1.31 7.25
CA SER A 86 -11.21 -1.53 5.84
C SER A 86 -10.31 -0.71 4.92
N LEU A 87 -10.01 0.54 5.27
CA LEU A 87 -9.05 1.36 4.53
C LEU A 87 -7.64 0.75 4.56
N ALA A 88 -7.22 0.23 5.72
CA ALA A 88 -5.94 -0.46 5.84
C ALA A 88 -5.87 -1.74 4.99
N GLN A 89 -6.95 -2.52 4.93
CA GLN A 89 -7.04 -3.67 4.03
C GLN A 89 -6.93 -3.27 2.56
N LEU A 90 -7.58 -2.17 2.15
CA LEU A 90 -7.54 -1.64 0.79
C LEU A 90 -6.13 -1.16 0.42
N GLU A 91 -5.46 -0.46 1.34
CA GLU A 91 -4.07 -0.01 1.16
C GLU A 91 -3.10 -1.19 1.05
N THR A 92 -3.29 -2.21 1.89
CA THR A 92 -2.44 -3.41 1.91
C THR A 92 -2.59 -4.18 0.61
N ALA A 93 -3.82 -4.44 0.17
CA ALA A 93 -4.09 -5.16 -1.07
C ALA A 93 -3.58 -4.41 -2.32
N TYR A 94 -3.53 -3.07 -2.27
CA TYR A 94 -3.02 -2.25 -3.36
C TYR A 94 -1.49 -2.24 -3.48
N ARG A 95 -0.77 -2.51 -2.37
CA ARG A 95 0.70 -2.47 -2.32
C ARG A 95 1.38 -3.83 -2.52
N GLN A 96 0.60 -4.89 -2.74
CA GLN A 96 1.06 -6.25 -3.01
C GLN A 96 1.31 -6.43 -4.50
#